data_AF-A0A925ZW77-F1
#
_entry.id   AF-A0A925ZW77-F1
#
_cell.length_a   1.000
_cell.length_b   1.000
_cell.length_c   1.000
_cell.angle_alpha   90.00
_cell.angle_beta   90.00
_cell.angle_gamma   90.00
#
_symmetry.space_group_name_H-M   'P 1'
#
loop_
_entity.id
_entity.type
_entity.pdbx_description
1 polymer ?
#
loop_
_entity_poly.entity_id
_entity_poly.type
_entity_poly.pdbx_seq_one_letter_code
_entity_poly.pdbx_strand_id
1 'polypeptide(L)'
;MFQLLHPATVHFPIALLLAGTLFTLLYARGHGRSFATSAYHCLVAGWLGAAVTTVTGVLAAVPQVVGPDAPHADKIGWVNAHAALGIATVLVFGQALLRYRRNPALLDDTQLRRGYLVLLVAGSALLVAGGWLGGHLVYSLGLGTQ
;
A
#
# COMPACT_ATOMS: atom_id res chain seq x y z
N MET A 1 16.98 13.09 -7.77
CA MET A 1 16.57 11.82 -8.42
C MET A 1 15.44 11.11 -7.67
N PHE A 2 15.60 10.74 -6.39
CA PHE A 2 14.56 9.98 -5.65
C PHE A 2 13.21 10.69 -5.48
N GLN A 3 13.19 12.03 -5.45
CA GLN A 3 11.94 12.81 -5.40
C GLN A 3 11.01 12.55 -6.59
N LEU A 4 11.54 12.20 -7.77
CA LEU A 4 10.75 11.88 -8.95
C LEU A 4 10.37 10.39 -9.00
N LEU A 5 11.17 9.52 -8.38
CA LEU A 5 10.95 8.08 -8.38
C LEU A 5 9.78 7.67 -7.47
N HIS A 6 9.62 8.33 -6.32
CA HIS A 6 8.53 7.97 -5.41
C HIS A 6 7.13 8.20 -6.03
N PRO A 7 6.78 9.38 -6.58
CA PRO A 7 5.50 9.57 -7.27
C PRO A 7 5.30 8.67 -8.50
N ALA A 8 6.38 8.30 -9.20
CA ALA A 8 6.28 7.37 -10.32
C ALA A 8 5.94 5.93 -9.88
N THR A 9 6.41 5.53 -8.69
CA THR A 9 6.28 4.15 -8.19
C THR A 9 5.00 3.89 -7.40
N VAL A 10 4.34 4.92 -6.84
CA VAL A 10 3.12 4.74 -6.00
C VAL A 10 1.90 4.22 -6.76
N HIS A 11 1.74 4.54 -8.04
CA HIS A 11 0.49 4.27 -8.78
C HIS A 11 0.24 2.77 -8.99
N PHE A 12 1.29 2.02 -9.33
CA PHE A 12 1.21 0.58 -9.56
C PHE A 12 0.74 -0.22 -8.34
N PRO A 13 1.37 -0.12 -7.15
CA PRO A 13 0.90 -0.84 -5.98
C PRO A 13 -0.50 -0.40 -5.53
N ILE A 14 -0.85 0.89 -5.68
CA ILE A 14 -2.21 1.35 -5.37
C ILE A 14 -3.23 0.59 -6.23
N ALA A 15 -3.06 0.64 -7.55
CA ALA A 15 -3.99 0.00 -8.48
C ALA A 15 -4.04 -1.52 -8.26
N LEU A 16 -2.90 -2.18 -8.12
CA LEU A 16 -2.81 -3.63 -7.99
C LEU A 16 -3.40 -4.14 -6.67
N LEU A 17 -3.12 -3.48 -5.53
CA LEU A 17 -3.64 -3.94 -4.23
C LEU A 17 -5.16 -3.71 -4.11
N LEU A 18 -5.68 -2.60 -4.65
CA LEU A 18 -7.13 -2.35 -4.72
C LEU A 18 -7.82 -3.32 -5.69
N ALA A 19 -7.24 -3.55 -6.87
CA ALA A 19 -7.75 -4.54 -7.83
C ALA A 19 -7.75 -5.96 -7.23
N GLY A 20 -6.68 -6.35 -6.53
CA GLY A 20 -6.58 -7.64 -5.85
C GLY A 20 -7.66 -7.82 -4.78
N THR A 21 -7.96 -6.77 -4.01
CA THR A 21 -9.06 -6.76 -3.04
C THR A 21 -10.41 -6.90 -3.75
N LEU A 22 -10.65 -6.15 -4.82
CA LEU A 22 -11.87 -6.25 -5.62
C LEU A 22 -12.07 -7.65 -6.21
N PHE A 23 -11.03 -8.23 -6.81
CA PHE A 23 -11.09 -9.58 -7.38
C PHE A 23 -11.34 -10.65 -6.31
N THR A 24 -10.78 -10.50 -5.11
CA THR A 24 -11.09 -11.40 -3.99
C THR A 24 -12.56 -11.30 -3.59
N LEU A 25 -13.13 -10.08 -3.56
CA LEU A 25 -14.55 -9.87 -3.29
C LEU A 25 -15.45 -10.47 -4.38
N LEU A 26 -15.05 -10.40 -5.65
CA LEU A 26 -15.78 -11.04 -6.74
C LEU A 26 -15.75 -12.56 -6.59
N TYR A 27 -14.59 -13.16 -6.31
CA TYR A 27 -14.52 -14.59 -6.03
C TYR A 27 -15.44 -14.98 -4.85
N ALA A 28 -15.42 -14.20 -3.77
CA ALA A 28 -16.26 -14.45 -2.59
C ALA A 28 -17.77 -14.37 -2.88
N ARG A 29 -18.20 -13.65 -3.92
CA ARG A 29 -19.59 -13.59 -4.39
C ARG A 29 -19.98 -14.73 -5.33
N GLY A 30 -19.11 -15.73 -5.53
CA GLY A 30 -19.37 -16.88 -6.38
C GLY A 30 -18.97 -16.67 -7.85
N HIS A 31 -18.24 -15.60 -8.18
CA HIS A 31 -17.63 -15.49 -9.50
C HIS A 31 -16.49 -16.50 -9.67
N GLY A 32 -16.15 -16.83 -10.93
CA GLY A 32 -15.25 -17.94 -11.26
C GLY A 32 -13.84 -17.86 -10.63
N ARG A 33 -13.16 -19.01 -10.57
CA ARG A 33 -11.81 -19.17 -10.01
C ARG A 33 -10.75 -18.25 -10.64
N SER A 34 -10.98 -17.75 -11.86
CA SER A 34 -10.11 -16.76 -12.51
C SER A 34 -9.91 -15.51 -11.64
N PHE A 35 -10.94 -15.06 -10.92
CA PHE A 35 -10.82 -13.91 -10.02
C PHE A 35 -9.90 -14.18 -8.82
N ALA A 36 -9.89 -15.40 -8.27
CA ALA A 36 -8.94 -15.76 -7.21
C ALA A 36 -7.49 -15.75 -7.73
N THR A 37 -7.27 -16.27 -8.94
CA THR A 37 -5.96 -16.25 -9.60
C THR A 37 -5.49 -14.81 -9.86
N SER A 38 -6.34 -13.97 -10.46
CA SER A 38 -6.04 -12.55 -10.69
C SER A 38 -5.78 -11.81 -9.37
N ALA A 39 -6.59 -12.06 -8.33
CA ALA A 39 -6.41 -11.47 -7.02
C ALA A 39 -5.03 -11.79 -6.43
N TYR A 40 -4.59 -13.04 -6.53
CA TYR A 40 -3.28 -13.47 -6.04
C TYR A 40 -2.13 -12.78 -6.77
N HIS A 41 -2.16 -12.72 -8.11
CA HIS A 41 -1.11 -12.05 -8.88
C HIS A 41 -1.06 -10.55 -8.60
N CYS A 42 -2.22 -9.90 -8.51
CA CYS A 42 -2.34 -8.51 -8.10
C CYS A 42 -1.76 -8.28 -6.69
N LEU A 43 -2.05 -9.17 -5.73
CA LEU A 43 -1.52 -9.08 -4.38
C LEU A 43 0.01 -9.21 -4.35
N VAL A 44 0.59 -10.18 -5.06
CA VAL A 44 2.04 -10.38 -5.12
C VAL A 44 2.73 -9.17 -5.76
N ALA A 45 2.30 -8.77 -6.95
CA ALA A 45 2.91 -7.66 -7.68
C ALA A 45 2.71 -6.32 -6.94
N GLY A 46 1.51 -6.08 -6.41
CA GLY A 46 1.18 -4.90 -5.63
C GLY A 46 1.97 -4.82 -4.32
N TRP A 47 2.17 -5.93 -3.62
CA TRP A 47 2.95 -5.96 -2.39
C TRP A 47 4.44 -5.69 -2.64
N LEU A 48 5.02 -6.27 -3.70
CA LEU A 48 6.39 -5.97 -4.12
C LEU A 48 6.55 -4.50 -4.50
N GLY A 49 5.60 -3.95 -5.26
CA GLY A 49 5.58 -2.53 -5.61
C GLY A 49 5.46 -1.61 -4.38
N ALA A 50 4.67 -2.01 -3.38
CA ALA A 50 4.51 -1.24 -2.14
C ALA A 50 5.80 -1.23 -1.31
N ALA A 51 6.54 -2.34 -1.27
CA ALA A 51 7.86 -2.39 -0.63
C ALA A 51 8.86 -1.43 -1.32
N VAL A 52 8.94 -1.47 -2.65
CA VAL A 52 9.78 -0.55 -3.43
C VAL A 52 9.38 0.91 -3.18
N THR A 53 8.09 1.20 -3.25
CA THR A 53 7.52 2.55 -3.03
C THR A 53 7.83 3.09 -1.63
N THR A 54 7.79 2.22 -0.61
CA THR A 54 8.12 2.60 0.77
C THR A 54 9.60 2.99 0.88
N VAL A 55 10.49 2.20 0.28
CA VAL A 55 11.94 2.50 0.27
C VAL A 55 12.22 3.80 -0.48
N THR A 56 11.65 3.98 -1.68
CA THR A 56 11.86 5.21 -2.46
C THR A 56 11.31 6.44 -1.74
N GLY A 57 10.18 6.30 -1.02
CA GLY A 57 9.59 7.36 -0.22
C GLY A 57 10.47 7.81 0.95
N VAL A 58 11.03 6.86 1.69
CA VAL A 58 11.99 7.16 2.78
C VAL A 58 13.21 7.89 2.23
N LEU A 59 13.82 7.37 1.16
CA LEU A 59 14.99 7.99 0.52
C LEU A 59 14.70 9.41 0.00
N ALA A 60 13.47 9.66 -0.45
CA ALA A 60 13.05 11.00 -0.88
C ALA A 60 12.77 11.94 0.31
N ALA A 61 12.26 11.43 1.43
CA ALA A 61 11.84 12.22 2.58
C ALA A 61 13.01 12.66 3.48
N VAL A 62 14.01 11.81 3.70
CA VAL A 62 15.15 12.09 4.60
C VAL A 62 15.79 13.47 4.35
N PRO A 63 16.24 13.83 3.14
CA PRO A 63 16.88 15.13 2.91
C PRO A 63 15.91 16.32 3.00
N GLN A 64 14.60 16.08 3.05
CA GLN A 64 13.59 17.13 3.18
C GLN A 64 13.31 17.51 4.63
N VAL A 65 13.45 16.58 5.56
CA VAL A 65 13.00 16.76 6.96
C VAL A 65 14.06 16.44 8.02
N VAL A 66 15.21 15.90 7.64
CA VAL A 66 16.30 15.55 8.55
C VAL A 66 17.55 16.34 8.22
N GLY A 67 18.08 17.06 9.20
CA GLY A 67 19.33 17.83 9.11
C GLY A 67 19.15 19.30 9.52
N PRO A 68 20.26 20.04 9.73
CA PRO A 68 20.22 21.44 10.14
C PRO A 68 19.54 22.35 9.10
N ASP A 69 19.77 22.05 7.81
CA ASP A 69 19.30 22.85 6.68
C ASP A 69 18.10 22.20 5.96
N ALA A 70 17.38 21.30 6.64
CA ALA A 70 16.27 20.58 6.03
C ALA A 70 15.10 21.55 5.73
N PRO A 71 14.67 21.69 4.45
CA PRO A 71 13.74 22.73 4.02
C PRO A 71 12.34 22.58 4.62
N HIS A 72 11.96 21.38 5.06
CA HIS A 72 10.64 21.03 5.57
C HIS A 72 10.72 20.33 6.94
N ALA A 73 11.71 20.68 7.77
CA ALA A 73 11.91 20.08 9.10
C ALA A 73 10.65 20.17 9.99
N ASP A 74 9.88 21.26 9.87
CA ASP A 74 8.63 21.48 10.59
C ASP A 74 7.50 20.53 10.17
N LYS A 75 7.64 19.83 9.04
CA LYS A 75 6.64 18.88 8.50
C LYS A 75 6.89 17.42 8.89
N ILE A 76 7.90 17.13 9.73
CA ILE A 76 8.29 15.76 10.08
C ILE A 76 7.13 14.90 10.63
N GLY A 77 6.19 15.50 11.37
CA GLY A 77 5.01 14.80 11.87
C GLY A 77 4.12 14.25 10.75
N TRP A 78 3.88 15.05 9.71
CA TRP A 78 3.08 14.64 8.54
C TRP A 78 3.79 13.59 7.71
N VAL A 79 5.11 13.71 7.54
CA VAL A 79 5.93 12.72 6.85
C VAL A 79 5.91 11.38 7.60
N ASN A 80 6.06 11.40 8.93
CA ASN A 80 6.00 10.21 9.75
C ASN A 80 4.62 9.55 9.71
N ALA A 81 3.54 10.33 9.72
CA ALA A 81 2.19 9.80 9.57
C ALA A 81 2.00 9.10 8.21
N HIS A 82 2.50 9.68 7.12
CA HIS A 82 2.46 9.07 5.79
C HIS A 82 3.30 7.79 5.73
N ALA A 83 4.53 7.84 6.24
CA ALA A 83 5.41 6.67 6.30
C ALA A 83 4.80 5.54 7.14
N ALA A 84 4.18 5.85 8.28
CA ALA A 84 3.51 4.88 9.14
C ALA A 84 2.36 4.18 8.41
N LEU A 85 1.54 4.90 7.65
CA LEU A 85 0.48 4.31 6.83
C LEU A 85 1.05 3.43 5.71
N GLY A 86 2.15 3.84 5.07
CA GLY A 86 2.85 3.04 4.07
C GLY A 86 3.38 1.72 4.64
N ILE A 87 4.07 1.78 5.78
CA ILE A 87 4.59 0.59 6.49
C ILE A 87 3.43 -0.31 6.93
N ALA A 88 2.38 0.24 7.54
CA ALA A 88 1.21 -0.52 7.93
C ALA A 88 0.56 -1.22 6.74
N THR A 89 0.47 -0.57 5.59
CA THR A 89 -0.04 -1.15 4.34
C THR A 89 0.80 -2.34 3.89
N VAL A 90 2.13 -2.21 3.86
CA VAL A 90 3.06 -3.31 3.52
C VAL A 90 2.91 -4.48 4.47
N LEU A 91 2.80 -4.23 5.77
CA LEU A 91 2.64 -5.27 6.79
C LEU A 91 1.28 -5.99 6.67
N VAL A 92 0.19 -5.25 6.49
CA VAL A 92 -1.17 -5.81 6.38
C VAL A 92 -1.32 -6.65 5.12
N PHE A 93 -0.91 -6.14 3.95
CA PHE A 93 -0.95 -6.93 2.71
C PHE A 93 0.08 -8.06 2.71
N GLY A 94 1.22 -7.88 3.39
CA GLY A 94 2.19 -8.95 3.61
C GLY A 94 1.60 -10.09 4.44
N GLN A 95 0.86 -9.76 5.50
CA GLN A 95 0.13 -10.74 6.30
C GLN A 95 -0.95 -11.45 5.45
N ALA A 96 -1.68 -10.71 4.62
CA ALA A 96 -2.66 -11.31 3.70
C ALA A 96 -1.98 -12.30 2.75
N LEU A 97 -0.88 -11.88 2.11
CA LEU A 97 -0.09 -12.73 1.22
C LEU A 97 0.42 -13.99 1.92
N LEU A 98 0.97 -13.85 3.14
CA LEU A 98 1.45 -14.99 3.93
C LEU A 98 0.32 -15.96 4.30
N ARG A 99 -0.85 -15.46 4.70
CA ARG A 99 -2.02 -16.30 5.00
C ARG A 99 -2.44 -17.11 3.77
N TYR A 100 -2.58 -16.44 2.61
CA TYR A 100 -2.97 -17.10 1.37
C TYR A 100 -1.93 -18.13 0.91
N ARG A 101 -0.63 -17.81 0.98
CA ARG A 101 0.43 -18.75 0.62
C ARG A 101 0.49 -19.99 1.52
N ARG A 102 0.19 -19.85 2.81
CA ARG A 102 0.17 -20.97 3.77
C ARG A 102 -1.07 -21.85 3.63
N ASN A 103 -2.21 -21.25 3.26
CA ASN A 103 -3.46 -21.98 3.09
C ASN A 103 -4.29 -21.40 1.93
N PRO A 104 -4.05 -21.81 0.67
CA PRO A 104 -4.86 -21.34 -0.46
C PRO A 104 -6.34 -21.68 -0.34
N ALA A 105 -6.68 -22.78 0.36
CA ALA A 105 -8.06 -23.18 0.64
C ALA A 105 -8.77 -22.26 1.65
N LEU A 106 -8.10 -21.25 2.21
CA LEU A 106 -8.73 -20.28 3.12
C LEU A 106 -9.91 -19.53 2.49
N LEU A 107 -9.95 -19.42 1.15
CA LEU A 107 -11.06 -18.78 0.45
C LEU A 107 -12.29 -19.69 0.32
N ASP A 108 -12.13 -20.99 0.53
CA ASP A 108 -13.22 -21.97 0.47
C ASP A 108 -13.90 -22.14 1.84
N ASP A 109 -13.17 -21.87 2.93
CA ASP A 109 -13.72 -21.79 4.29
C ASP A 109 -14.36 -20.43 4.58
N THR A 110 -15.60 -20.41 5.07
CA THR A 110 -16.36 -19.17 5.27
C THR A 110 -15.76 -18.25 6.35
N GLN A 111 -15.26 -18.81 7.46
CA GLN A 111 -14.74 -18.04 8.58
C GLN A 111 -13.36 -17.47 8.23
N LEU A 112 -12.48 -18.29 7.67
CA LEU A 112 -11.14 -17.87 7.23
C LEU A 112 -11.23 -16.84 6.11
N ARG A 113 -12.12 -17.04 5.14
CA ARG A 113 -12.38 -16.07 4.06
C ARG A 113 -12.84 -14.74 4.61
N ARG A 114 -13.78 -14.72 5.57
CA ARG A 114 -14.24 -13.46 6.18
C ARG A 114 -13.10 -12.70 6.86
N GLY A 115 -12.28 -13.40 7.65
CA GLY A 115 -11.11 -12.78 8.30
C GLY A 115 -10.08 -12.26 7.29
N TYR A 116 -9.89 -12.96 6.17
CA TYR A 116 -9.03 -12.53 5.07
C TYR A 116 -9.57 -11.30 4.34
N LEU A 117 -10.88 -11.26 4.05
CA LEU A 117 -11.53 -10.11 3.43
C LEU A 117 -11.46 -8.86 4.30
N VAL A 118 -11.67 -8.98 5.61
CA VAL A 118 -11.52 -7.86 6.55
C VAL A 118 -10.10 -7.32 6.49
N LEU A 119 -9.08 -8.19 6.43
CA LEU A 119 -7.69 -7.80 6.33
C LEU A 119 -7.39 -7.04 5.03
N LEU A 120 -7.90 -7.51 3.88
CA LEU A 120 -7.74 -6.84 2.59
C LEU A 120 -8.44 -5.48 2.53
N VAL A 121 -9.65 -5.38 3.08
CA VAL A 121 -10.41 -4.12 3.16
C VAL A 121 -9.70 -3.13 4.09
N ALA A 122 -9.20 -3.58 5.25
CA ALA A 122 -8.40 -2.74 6.14
C ALA A 122 -7.11 -2.25 5.46
N GLY A 123 -6.39 -3.13 4.75
CA GLY A 123 -5.23 -2.76 3.95
C GLY A 123 -5.56 -1.74 2.87
N SER A 124 -6.70 -1.90 2.20
CA SER A 124 -7.18 -0.95 1.18
C SER A 124 -7.50 0.41 1.78
N ALA A 125 -8.12 0.47 2.97
CA ALA A 125 -8.40 1.71 3.67
C ALA A 125 -7.11 2.44 4.08
N LEU A 126 -6.12 1.70 4.60
CA LEU A 126 -4.78 2.25 4.91
C LEU A 126 -4.10 2.80 3.66
N LEU A 127 -4.17 2.08 2.55
CA LEU A 127 -3.59 2.48 1.27
C LEU A 127 -4.24 3.78 0.74
N VAL A 128 -5.57 3.89 0.80
CA VAL A 128 -6.29 5.10 0.38
C VAL A 128 -5.95 6.29 1.29
N ALA A 129 -5.94 6.09 2.61
CA ALA A 129 -5.56 7.13 3.57
C ALA A 129 -4.10 7.58 3.36
N GLY A 130 -3.19 6.63 3.13
CA GLY A 130 -1.79 6.90 2.82
C GLY A 130 -1.63 7.68 1.51
N GLY A 131 -2.37 7.31 0.47
CA GLY A 131 -2.39 8.03 -0.81
C GLY A 131 -2.92 9.45 -0.68
N TRP A 132 -4.00 9.67 0.05
CA TRP A 132 -4.51 11.01 0.37
C TRP A 132 -3.47 11.85 1.11
N LEU A 133 -2.84 11.28 2.12
CA LEU A 133 -1.83 11.98 2.91
C LEU A 133 -0.57 12.30 2.09
N GLY A 134 -0.17 11.41 1.19
CA GLY A 134 0.91 11.68 0.22
C GLY A 134 0.56 12.85 -0.70
N GLY A 135 -0.68 12.90 -1.21
CA GLY A 135 -1.18 14.04 -1.95
C GLY A 135 -1.16 15.34 -1.14
N HIS A 136 -1.58 15.30 0.12
CA HIS A 136 -1.55 16.47 1.01
C HIS A 136 -0.14 16.99 1.26
N LEU A 137 0.84 16.08 1.46
CA LEU A 137 2.25 16.44 1.59
C LEU A 137 2.76 17.23 0.37
N VAL A 138 2.42 16.78 -0.84
CA VAL A 138 2.86 17.43 -2.08
C VAL A 138 2.08 18.72 -2.34
N TYR A 139 0.76 18.65 -2.41
CA TYR A 139 -0.08 19.73 -2.93
C TYR A 139 -0.42 20.81 -1.90
N SER A 140 -0.36 20.49 -0.60
CA SER A 140 -0.69 21.45 0.46
C SER A 140 0.52 21.86 1.29
N LEU A 141 1.51 20.98 1.43
CA LEU A 141 2.70 21.22 2.28
C LEU A 141 3.99 21.43 1.48
N GLY A 142 3.96 21.31 0.14
CA GLY A 142 5.09 21.62 -0.73
C GLY A 142 6.22 20.57 -0.73
N LEU A 143 6.00 19.37 -0.17
CA LEU A 143 7.03 18.35 -0.19
C LEU A 143 7.27 17.81 -1.61
N GLY A 144 8.53 17.84 -2.05
CA GLY A 144 8.93 17.31 -3.35
C GLY A 144 8.61 18.21 -4.53
N THR A 145 8.10 19.42 -4.29
CA THR A 145 8.06 20.51 -5.27
C THR A 145 9.35 21.33 -5.16
N GLN A 146 9.98 21.64 -6.29
CA GLN A 146 11.16 22.52 -6.36
C GLN A 146 10.74 23.97 -6.49
#